data_AF-A0A0F6ZFE2-F1
#
_entry.id   AF-A0A0F6ZFE2-F1
#
_cell.length_a   1.000
_cell.length_b   1.000
_cell.length_c   1.000
_cell.angle_alpha   90.00
_cell.angle_beta   90.00
_cell.angle_gamma   90.00
#
_symmetry.space_group_name_H-M   'P 1'
#
loop_
_entity.id
_entity.type
_entity.pdbx_description
1 polymer ?
#
loop_
_entity_poly.entity_id
_entity_poly.type
_entity_poly.pdbx_seq_one_letter_code
_entity_poly.pdbx_strand_id
1 'polypeptide(L)' 'MAVPKKRTSISKKRIRRNIWKKRGYLAAGKAFSLAKSVSTRHSKSFFVQQRSNKSLE' A
#
# COMPACT_ATOMS: atom_id res chain seq x y z
N MET A 1 -23.23 -0.50 -28.55
CA MET A 1 -22.03 -0.60 -27.68
C MET A 1 -20.91 -1.27 -28.46
N ALA A 2 -19.66 -0.86 -28.27
CA ALA A 2 -18.53 -1.51 -28.93
C ALA A 2 -18.24 -2.88 -28.30
N VAL A 3 -18.12 -3.92 -29.13
CA VAL A 3 -17.83 -5.30 -28.71
C VAL A 3 -16.42 -5.69 -29.16
N PRO A 4 -15.61 -6.31 -28.29
CA PRO A 4 -14.27 -6.74 -28.67
C PRO A 4 -14.34 -7.86 -29.72
N LYS A 5 -13.69 -7.66 -30.88
CA LYS A 5 -13.67 -8.65 -31.97
C LYS A 5 -12.88 -9.92 -31.61
N LYS A 6 -11.89 -9.81 -30.73
CA LYS A 6 -11.02 -10.91 -30.27
C LYS A 6 -10.73 -10.75 -28.78
N ARG A 7 -10.51 -11.87 -28.10
CA ARG A 7 -10.08 -11.87 -26.69
C ARG A 7 -8.69 -11.26 -26.55
N THR A 8 -8.44 -10.64 -25.41
CA THR A 8 -7.09 -10.17 -25.07
C THR A 8 -6.15 -11.35 -24.87
N SER A 9 -4.92 -11.23 -25.38
CA SER A 9 -3.89 -12.24 -25.15
C SER A 9 -3.53 -12.33 -23.66
N ILE A 10 -3.04 -13.48 -23.23
CA ILE A 10 -2.66 -13.72 -21.83
C ILE A 10 -1.61 -12.71 -21.37
N SER A 11 -0.61 -12.42 -22.21
CA SER A 11 0.43 -11.43 -21.94
C SER A 11 -0.16 -10.03 -21.69
N LYS A 12 -1.02 -9.53 -22.61
CA LYS A 12 -1.67 -8.22 -22.46
C LYS A 12 -2.54 -8.13 -21.21
N LYS A 13 -3.24 -9.22 -20.85
CA LYS A 13 -4.00 -9.30 -19.59
C LYS A 13 -3.09 -9.20 -18.36
N ARG A 14 -1.95 -9.91 -18.35
CA ARG A 14 -0.98 -9.89 -17.23
C ARG A 14 -0.34 -8.51 -17.07
N ILE A 15 0.06 -7.84 -18.15
CA ILE A 15 0.64 -6.49 -18.11
C ILE A 15 -0.30 -5.50 -17.41
N ARG A 16 -1.58 -5.48 -17.78
CA ARG A 16 -2.59 -4.61 -17.14
C ARG A 16 -2.72 -4.89 -15.64
N ARG A 17 -2.73 -6.15 -15.24
CA ARG A 17 -2.78 -6.54 -13.81
C ARG A 17 -1.51 -6.11 -13.07
N ASN A 18 -0.33 -6.22 -13.69
CA ASN A 18 0.92 -5.81 -13.08
C ASN A 18 0.99 -4.30 -12.83
N ILE A 19 0.44 -3.48 -13.74
CA ILE A 19 0.33 -2.03 -13.52
C ILE A 19 -0.50 -1.72 -12.27
N TRP A 20 -1.62 -2.43 -12.07
CA TRP A 20 -2.44 -2.28 -10.87
C TRP A 20 -1.68 -2.72 -9.61
N LYS A 21 -1.00 -3.88 -9.64
CA LYS A 21 -0.18 -4.38 -8.51
C LYS A 21 0.99 -3.46 -8.15
N LYS A 22 1.63 -2.83 -9.14
CA LYS A 22 2.76 -1.91 -8.93
C LYS A 22 2.41 -0.73 -8.02
N ARG A 23 1.16 -0.26 -8.05
CA ARG A 23 0.67 0.81 -7.16
C ARG A 23 0.75 0.40 -5.69
N GLY A 24 0.40 -0.84 -5.37
CA GLY A 24 0.48 -1.38 -4.01
C GLY A 24 1.92 -1.46 -3.50
N TYR A 25 2.86 -1.86 -4.35
CA TYR A 25 4.28 -1.89 -4.00
C TYR A 25 4.81 -0.49 -3.59
N LEU A 26 4.43 0.55 -4.34
CA LEU A 26 4.84 1.93 -4.02
C LEU A 26 4.22 2.42 -2.70
N ALA A 27 2.96 2.07 -2.44
CA ALA A 27 2.31 2.39 -1.17
C ALA A 27 3.00 1.68 0.01
N ALA A 28 3.36 0.40 -0.14
CA ALA A 28 4.06 -0.38 0.87
C ALA A 28 5.43 0.23 1.23
N GLY A 29 6.20 0.68 0.24
CA GLY A 29 7.49 1.34 0.50
C GLY A 29 7.34 2.63 1.33
N LYS A 30 6.35 3.46 1.01
CA LYS A 30 6.05 4.67 1.78
C LYS A 30 5.57 4.34 3.20
N ALA A 31 4.68 3.36 3.33
CA ALA A 31 4.15 2.92 4.62
C ALA A 31 5.25 2.36 5.54
N PHE A 32 6.19 1.58 4.99
CA PHE A 32 7.32 1.04 5.75
C PHE A 32 8.26 2.13 6.27
N SER A 33 8.63 3.08 5.42
CA SER A 33 9.44 4.25 5.82
C SER A 33 8.73 5.05 6.93
N LEU A 34 7.43 5.28 6.79
CA LEU A 34 6.62 5.96 7.80
C LEU A 34 6.59 5.19 9.13
N ALA A 35 6.37 3.87 9.10
CA ALA A 35 6.33 3.04 10.30
C ALA A 35 7.64 3.10 11.08
N LYS A 36 8.80 3.10 10.38
CA LYS A 36 10.11 3.27 11.02
C LYS A 36 10.24 4.64 11.69
N SER A 37 9.82 5.71 11.02
CA SER A 37 9.84 7.06 11.60
C SER A 37 8.94 7.19 12.84
N VAL A 38 7.74 6.60 12.80
CA VAL A 38 6.83 6.59 13.96
C VAL A 38 7.40 5.77 15.12
N SER A 39 8.04 4.64 14.83
CA SER A 39 8.55 3.73 15.87
C SER A 39 9.63 4.36 16.77
N THR A 40 10.45 5.26 16.25
CA THR A 40 11.52 5.92 17.01
C THR A 40 11.05 7.14 17.79
N ARG A 41 9.84 7.65 17.50
CA ARG A 41 9.22 8.81 18.17
C ARG A 41 10.05 10.11 18.15
N HIS A 42 11.06 10.19 17.30
CA HIS A 42 11.92 11.37 17.20
C HIS A 42 11.31 12.46 16.30
N SER A 43 10.32 12.11 15.47
CA SER A 43 9.62 13.05 14.59
C SER A 43 8.63 13.91 15.38
N LYS A 44 8.85 15.23 15.38
CA LYS A 44 7.96 16.21 16.05
C LYS A 44 6.75 16.62 15.20
N SER A 45 6.74 16.29 13.91
CA SER A 45 5.70 16.68 12.94
C SER A 45 4.55 15.69 12.80
N PHE A 46 4.72 14.44 13.25
CA PHE A 46 3.74 13.38 13.07
C PHE A 46 3.28 12.87 14.43
N PHE A 47 2.00 13.02 14.75
CA PHE A 47 1.41 12.56 16.01
C PHE A 47 0.62 11.28 15.79
N VAL A 48 0.88 10.26 16.62
CA VAL A 48 0.11 9.02 16.65
C VAL A 48 -0.43 8.83 18.06
N GLN A 49 -1.75 8.70 18.20
CA GLN A 49 -2.38 8.46 19.49
C GLN A 49 -1.96 7.06 19.99
N GLN A 50 -1.18 7.01 21.07
CA GLN A 50 -0.94 5.77 21.78
C GLN A 50 -2.18 5.43 22.59
N ARG A 51 -2.83 4.31 22.27
CA ARG A 51 -3.74 3.69 23.22
C ARG A 51 -2.86 3.08 24.30
N SER A 52 -2.96 3.58 25.54
CA SER A 52 -2.40 2.87 26.67
C SER A 52 -3.14 1.54 26.75
N ASN A 53 -2.44 0.44 26.47
CA ASN A 53 -2.92 -0.86 26.89
C ASN A 53 -2.83 -0.82 28.41
N LYS A 54 -3.93 -0.43 29.07
CA LYS A 54 -4.10 -0.68 30.50
C LYS A 54 -4.11 -2.21 30.58
N SER A 55 -3.00 -2.81 30.97
CA SER A 55 -2.97 -4.22 31.33
C SER A 55 -3.98 -4.36 32.45
N LEU A 56 -5.13 -4.95 32.14
CA LEU A 56 -6.07 -5.40 33.15
C LEU A 56 -5.40 -6.62 33.79
N GLU A 57 -4.64 -6.36 34.84
CA GLU A 57 -4.44 -7.34 35.90
C GLU A 57 -5.77 -7.62 36.59
#